data_AF-A2WWA2-F1
#
_entry.id   AF-A2WWA2-F1
#
_cell.length_a   1.000
_cell.length_b   1.000
_cell.length_c   1.000
_cell.angle_alpha   90.00
_cell.angle_beta   90.00
_cell.angle_gamma   90.00
#
_symmetry.space_group_name_H-M   'P 1'
#
loop_
_entity.id
_entity.type
_entity.pdbx_description
1 polymer ?
#
loop_
_entity_poly.entity_id
_entity_poly.type
_entity_poly.pdbx_seq_one_letter_code
_entity_poly.pdbx_strand_id
1 'polypeptide(L)'
;MGTVSSSSRRRAAGSQPSSSSWVKALDVENDEEAAARADADADAHALEAKGDKLMSQARRELHGVWSYVSRPFIVAARARFYFHKAAETFVLANSWRKAAAAHHEHAVCCMKIGRSGRLRAAFALFEAGKCYMKVLEPGKHDT
;
A
#
# COMPACT_ATOMS: atom_id res chain seq x y z
N MET A 1 54.41 7.07 -68.07
CA MET A 1 53.40 8.08 -67.68
C MET A 1 52.09 7.62 -68.31
N GLY A 2 50.96 7.39 -67.67
CA GLY A 2 50.41 7.55 -66.33
C GLY A 2 48.91 7.35 -66.52
N THR A 3 48.26 6.58 -65.65
CA THR A 3 46.87 6.05 -65.73
C THR A 3 45.80 7.17 -65.77
N VAL A 4 44.50 6.94 -66.03
CA VAL A 4 43.49 6.58 -65.02
C VAL A 4 42.17 6.10 -65.65
N SER A 5 41.68 4.97 -65.16
CA SER A 5 40.35 4.39 -65.36
C SER A 5 39.21 5.21 -64.74
N SER A 6 38.11 5.37 -65.46
CA SER A 6 36.84 5.85 -64.90
C SER A 6 36.13 4.72 -64.13
N SER A 7 36.15 4.77 -62.79
CA SER A 7 35.33 3.92 -61.93
C SER A 7 34.17 4.71 -61.35
N SER A 8 32.98 4.44 -61.86
CA SER A 8 31.70 4.93 -61.36
C SER A 8 31.40 4.33 -59.99
N ARG A 9 31.47 5.15 -58.94
CA ARG A 9 31.27 4.73 -57.55
C ARG A 9 29.82 5.04 -57.15
N ARG A 10 28.94 4.02 -57.21
CA ARG A 10 27.61 4.10 -56.59
C ARG A 10 27.79 4.26 -55.08
N ARG A 11 27.33 5.38 -54.51
CA ARG A 11 27.25 5.54 -53.06
C ARG A 11 26.15 4.60 -52.56
N ALA A 12 26.55 3.67 -51.69
CA ALA A 12 25.62 2.95 -50.85
C ALA A 12 24.88 3.97 -49.98
N ALA A 13 23.55 3.92 -50.00
CA ALA A 13 22.72 4.59 -49.01
C ALA A 13 23.05 3.97 -47.65
N GLY A 14 23.92 4.64 -46.90
CA GLY A 14 24.09 4.38 -45.48
C GLY A 14 22.82 4.84 -44.78
N SER A 15 21.87 3.93 -44.59
CA SER A 15 20.79 4.10 -43.63
C SER A 15 21.43 4.19 -42.25
N GLN A 16 21.64 5.41 -41.75
CA GLN A 16 21.87 5.60 -40.32
C GLN A 16 20.63 5.08 -39.58
N PRO A 17 20.76 4.15 -38.63
CA PRO A 17 19.65 3.85 -37.74
C PRO A 17 19.35 5.14 -36.97
N SER A 18 18.17 5.69 -37.24
CA SER A 18 17.64 6.88 -36.58
C SER A 18 17.68 6.65 -35.06
N SER A 19 18.43 7.50 -34.36
CA SER A 19 18.49 7.51 -32.89
C SER A 19 17.11 7.75 -32.24
N SER A 20 16.07 8.07 -33.01
CA SER A 20 14.71 8.26 -32.51
C SER A 20 14.00 6.97 -32.07
N SER A 21 14.48 5.79 -32.49
CA SER A 21 13.89 4.50 -32.09
C SER A 21 14.12 4.18 -30.62
N TRP A 22 15.28 4.56 -30.08
CA TRP A 22 15.66 4.25 -28.70
C TRP A 22 15.05 5.25 -27.71
N VAL A 23 14.93 6.52 -28.10
CA VAL A 23 14.27 7.55 -27.29
C VAL A 23 12.77 7.22 -27.13
N LYS A 24 12.08 6.84 -28.21
CA LYS A 24 10.67 6.44 -28.13
C LYS A 24 10.41 5.18 -27.30
N ALA A 25 11.32 4.21 -27.31
CA ALA A 25 11.16 2.99 -26.50
C ALA A 25 11.29 3.30 -24.99
N LEU A 26 12.23 4.17 -24.61
CA LEU A 26 12.39 4.63 -23.23
C LEU A 26 11.19 5.47 -22.76
N ASP A 27 10.64 6.32 -23.64
CA ASP A 27 9.46 7.12 -23.32
C ASP A 27 8.22 6.21 -23.10
N VAL A 28 8.01 5.19 -23.93
CA VAL A 28 6.91 4.21 -23.76
C VAL A 28 7.09 3.36 -22.49
N GLU A 29 8.30 2.87 -22.20
CA GLU A 29 8.56 2.11 -20.96
C GLU A 29 8.33 2.97 -19.71
N ASN A 30 8.69 4.25 -19.75
CA ASN A 30 8.46 5.19 -18.64
C ASN A 30 6.97 5.54 -18.48
N ASP A 31 6.22 5.67 -19.58
CA ASP A 31 4.77 5.91 -19.55
C ASP A 31 3.99 4.68 -19.02
N GLU A 32 4.41 3.47 -19.37
CA GLU A 32 3.83 2.22 -18.83
C GLU A 32 4.13 2.04 -17.34
N GLU A 33 5.36 2.35 -16.90
CA GLU A 33 5.73 2.27 -15.49
C GLU A 33 5.02 3.36 -14.65
N ALA A 34 4.81 4.55 -15.22
CA ALA A 34 4.01 5.61 -14.59
C ALA A 34 2.52 5.23 -14.48
N ALA A 35 1.96 4.59 -15.50
CA ALA A 35 0.58 4.09 -15.45
C ALA A 35 0.42 2.98 -14.39
N ALA A 36 1.36 2.03 -14.32
CA ALA A 36 1.35 0.98 -13.31
C ALA A 36 1.49 1.53 -11.88
N ARG A 37 2.29 2.58 -11.67
CA ARG A 37 2.39 3.29 -10.38
C ARG A 37 1.08 4.00 -10.03
N ALA A 38 0.47 4.69 -11.00
CA ALA A 38 -0.81 5.38 -10.79
C ALA A 38 -1.95 4.41 -10.44
N ASP A 39 -2.00 3.25 -11.09
CA ASP A 39 -2.96 2.18 -10.78
C ASP A 39 -2.73 1.61 -9.38
N ALA A 40 -1.48 1.36 -8.99
CA ALA A 40 -1.12 0.91 -7.64
C ALA A 40 -1.48 1.95 -6.56
N ASP A 41 -1.26 3.23 -6.84
CA ASP A 41 -1.64 4.33 -5.95
C ASP A 41 -3.17 4.46 -5.83
N ALA A 42 -3.90 4.29 -6.93
CA ALA A 42 -5.37 4.28 -6.93
C ALA A 42 -5.93 3.12 -6.09
N ASP A 43 -5.35 1.93 -6.24
CA ASP A 43 -5.71 0.75 -5.44
C ASP A 43 -5.39 0.94 -3.95
N ALA A 44 -4.23 1.53 -3.63
CA ALA A 44 -3.86 1.88 -2.26
C ALA A 44 -4.86 2.87 -1.64
N HIS A 45 -5.27 3.92 -2.37
CA HIS A 45 -6.28 4.86 -1.92
C HIS A 45 -7.66 4.22 -1.72
N ALA A 46 -8.07 3.31 -2.61
CA ALA A 46 -9.32 2.57 -2.47
C ALA A 46 -9.33 1.67 -1.21
N LEU A 47 -8.21 0.98 -0.95
CA LEU A 47 -8.01 0.17 0.24
C LEU A 47 -8.00 1.02 1.52
N GLU A 48 -7.35 2.18 1.48
CA GLU A 48 -7.32 3.11 2.60
C GLU A 48 -8.72 3.63 2.93
N ALA A 49 -9.50 4.05 1.92
CA ALA A 49 -10.89 4.47 2.11
C ALA A 49 -11.77 3.35 2.66
N LYS A 50 -11.53 2.09 2.26
CA LYS A 50 -12.19 0.92 2.83
C LYS A 50 -11.82 0.72 4.30
N GLY A 51 -10.55 0.89 4.66
CA GLY A 51 -10.09 0.88 6.04
C GLY A 51 -10.76 1.95 6.90
N ASP A 52 -10.89 3.18 6.39
CA ASP A 52 -11.55 4.29 7.08
C ASP A 52 -13.04 4.01 7.33
N LYS A 53 -13.73 3.37 6.38
CA LYS A 53 -15.11 2.89 6.57
C LYS A 53 -15.21 1.84 7.68
N LEU A 54 -14.27 0.88 7.72
CA LEU A 54 -14.22 -0.15 8.77
C LEU A 54 -13.93 0.46 10.15
N MET A 55 -13.01 1.43 10.24
CA MET A 55 -12.76 2.19 11.47
C MET A 55 -14.02 2.90 11.96
N SER A 56 -14.74 3.55 11.05
CA SER A 56 -15.99 4.26 11.35
C SER A 56 -17.08 3.29 11.83
N GLN A 57 -17.20 2.12 11.19
CA GLN A 57 -18.10 1.05 11.61
C GLN A 57 -17.75 0.56 13.02
N ALA A 58 -16.46 0.31 13.30
CA ALA A 58 -16.00 -0.14 14.61
C ALA A 58 -16.33 0.87 15.72
N ARG A 59 -16.11 2.17 15.46
CA ARG A 59 -16.45 3.26 16.39
C ARG A 59 -17.96 3.37 16.60
N ARG A 60 -18.76 3.15 15.56
CA ARG A 60 -20.22 3.09 15.67
C ARG A 60 -20.68 1.93 16.55
N GLU A 61 -20.04 0.77 16.46
CA GLU A 61 -20.31 -0.33 17.40
C GLU A 61 -19.98 0.10 18.83
N LEU A 62 -18.81 0.70 19.08
CA LEU A 62 -18.38 1.12 20.42
C LEU A 62 -19.24 2.23 21.05
N HIS A 63 -19.64 3.22 20.27
CA HIS A 63 -20.20 4.48 20.76
C HIS A 63 -21.62 4.76 20.25
N GLY A 64 -22.20 3.85 19.47
CA GLY A 64 -23.56 3.98 18.98
C GLY A 64 -24.61 3.73 20.07
N VAL A 65 -25.87 4.06 19.78
CA VAL A 65 -26.99 3.93 20.73
C VAL A 65 -27.08 2.52 21.36
N TRP A 66 -26.81 1.48 20.57
CA TRP A 66 -26.83 0.09 21.03
C TRP A 66 -25.73 -0.27 22.03
N SER A 67 -24.65 0.52 22.12
CA SER A 67 -23.58 0.25 23.09
C SER A 67 -23.98 0.59 24.52
N TYR A 68 -24.86 1.57 24.72
CA TYR A 68 -25.36 1.98 26.04
C TYR A 68 -26.24 0.92 26.71
N VAL A 69 -26.93 0.10 25.92
CA VAL A 69 -27.80 -0.98 26.39
C VAL A 69 -27.10 -2.35 26.40
N SER A 70 -25.91 -2.46 25.81
CA SER A 70 -25.17 -3.71 25.69
C SER A 70 -24.06 -3.81 26.75
N ARG A 71 -23.74 -5.04 27.18
CA ARG A 71 -22.61 -5.24 28.09
C ARG A 71 -21.29 -4.86 27.38
N PRO A 72 -20.35 -4.17 28.05
CA PRO A 72 -19.13 -3.66 27.42
C PRO A 72 -18.31 -4.69 26.63
N PHE A 73 -18.26 -5.94 27.11
CA PHE A 73 -17.52 -7.01 26.43
C PHE A 73 -18.17 -7.43 25.10
N ILE A 74 -19.50 -7.35 24.97
CA ILE A 74 -20.24 -7.68 23.74
C ILE A 74 -19.91 -6.64 22.68
N VAL A 75 -19.98 -5.37 23.06
CA VAL A 75 -19.69 -4.24 22.19
C VAL A 75 -18.22 -4.29 21.73
N ALA A 76 -17.31 -4.51 22.67
CA ALA A 76 -15.89 -4.68 22.36
C ALA A 76 -15.64 -5.87 21.43
N ALA A 77 -16.33 -6.99 21.62
CA ALA A 77 -16.20 -8.17 20.77
C ALA A 77 -16.66 -7.92 19.32
N ARG A 78 -17.69 -7.09 19.10
CA ARG A 78 -18.12 -6.68 17.75
C ARG A 78 -17.14 -5.71 17.13
N ALA A 79 -16.78 -4.65 17.86
CA ALA A 79 -15.87 -3.62 17.37
C ALA A 79 -14.49 -4.17 17.01
N ARG A 80 -13.96 -5.14 17.80
CA ARG A 80 -12.65 -5.75 17.56
C ARG A 80 -12.51 -6.31 16.14
N PHE A 81 -13.58 -6.89 15.60
CA PHE A 81 -13.58 -7.53 14.29
C PHE A 81 -13.35 -6.48 13.19
N TYR A 82 -14.03 -5.34 13.30
CA TYR A 82 -13.88 -4.24 12.34
C TYR A 82 -12.51 -3.57 12.46
N PHE A 83 -11.99 -3.35 13.67
CA PHE A 83 -10.64 -2.81 13.86
C PHE A 83 -9.57 -3.75 13.29
N HIS A 84 -9.70 -5.06 13.49
CA HIS A 84 -8.75 -6.03 12.93
C HIS A 84 -8.74 -5.99 11.40
N LYS A 85 -9.92 -6.01 10.77
CA LYS A 85 -10.04 -5.92 9.31
C LYS A 85 -9.54 -4.57 8.78
N ALA A 86 -9.81 -3.48 9.48
CA ALA A 86 -9.31 -2.15 9.11
C ALA A 86 -7.77 -2.14 9.09
N ALA A 87 -7.15 -2.74 10.11
CA ALA A 87 -5.71 -2.83 10.19
C ALA A 87 -5.11 -3.62 9.01
N GLU A 88 -5.68 -4.79 8.67
CA GLU A 88 -5.27 -5.58 7.51
C GLU A 88 -5.40 -4.77 6.21
N THR A 89 -6.51 -4.04 6.02
CA THR A 89 -6.70 -3.21 4.83
C THR A 89 -5.70 -2.06 4.75
N PHE A 90 -5.33 -1.44 5.87
CA PHE A 90 -4.33 -0.37 5.88
C PHE A 90 -2.91 -0.90 5.65
N VAL A 91 -2.58 -2.10 6.12
CA VAL A 91 -1.31 -2.77 5.80
C VAL A 91 -1.20 -3.01 4.30
N LEU A 92 -2.25 -3.50 3.65
CA LEU A 92 -2.29 -3.70 2.20
C LEU A 92 -2.19 -2.37 1.44
N ALA A 93 -2.73 -1.29 1.99
CA ALA A 93 -2.62 0.06 1.42
C ALA A 93 -1.28 0.75 1.72
N ASN A 94 -0.33 0.09 2.40
CA ASN A 94 0.91 0.69 2.91
C ASN A 94 0.68 1.93 3.82
N SER A 95 -0.51 2.12 4.37
CA SER A 95 -0.86 3.21 5.27
C SER A 95 -0.49 2.85 6.72
N TRP A 96 0.81 2.79 6.99
CA TRP A 96 1.37 2.24 8.23
C TRP A 96 0.89 2.94 9.51
N ARG A 97 0.72 4.27 9.47
CA ARG A 97 0.21 5.03 10.63
C ARG A 97 -1.24 4.64 10.96
N LYS A 98 -2.09 4.51 9.95
CA LYS A 98 -3.49 4.11 10.14
C LYS A 98 -3.59 2.64 10.55
N ALA A 99 -2.75 1.77 9.98
CA ALA A 99 -2.64 0.37 10.39
C ALA A 99 -2.27 0.25 11.88
N ALA A 100 -1.25 0.99 12.34
CA ALA A 100 -0.83 1.00 13.74
C ALA A 100 -1.96 1.45 14.68
N ALA A 101 -2.68 2.52 14.32
CA ALA A 101 -3.82 3.01 15.09
C ALA A 101 -4.96 1.97 15.15
N ALA A 102 -5.28 1.32 14.04
CA ALA A 102 -6.30 0.27 13.98
C ALA A 102 -5.93 -0.95 14.84
N HIS A 103 -4.67 -1.40 14.78
CA HIS A 103 -4.15 -2.46 15.66
C HIS A 103 -4.21 -2.08 17.14
N HIS A 104 -3.93 -0.82 17.48
CA HIS A 104 -4.05 -0.33 18.86
C HIS A 104 -5.50 -0.40 19.37
N GLU A 105 -6.46 0.08 18.57
CA GLU A 105 -7.89 -0.01 18.92
C GLU A 105 -8.40 -1.46 19.01
N HIS A 106 -7.89 -2.33 18.13
CA HIS A 106 -8.14 -3.78 18.22
C HIS A 106 -7.62 -4.34 19.56
N ALA A 107 -6.43 -3.95 19.99
CA ALA A 107 -5.86 -4.36 21.27
C ALA A 107 -6.71 -3.87 22.46
N VAL A 108 -7.12 -2.61 22.46
CA VAL A 108 -8.00 -2.03 23.49
C VAL A 108 -9.31 -2.80 23.58
N CYS A 109 -9.94 -3.12 22.43
CA CYS A 109 -11.15 -3.94 22.41
C CYS A 109 -10.90 -5.34 22.98
N CYS A 110 -9.78 -5.98 22.63
CA CYS A 110 -9.42 -7.29 23.17
C CYS A 110 -9.21 -7.25 24.69
N MET A 111 -8.59 -6.20 25.23
CA MET A 111 -8.43 -6.04 26.68
C MET A 111 -9.78 -5.92 27.41
N LYS A 112 -10.77 -5.23 26.81
CA LYS A 112 -12.13 -5.09 27.36
C LYS A 112 -12.92 -6.41 27.41
N ILE A 113 -12.51 -7.43 26.65
CA ILE A 113 -13.12 -8.78 26.69
C ILE A 113 -12.65 -9.58 27.92
N GLY A 114 -11.60 -9.13 28.61
CA GLY A 114 -11.09 -9.76 29.82
C GLY A 114 -9.97 -10.75 29.54
N ARG A 115 -9.79 -11.75 30.43
CA ARG A 115 -8.61 -12.65 30.40
C ARG A 115 -8.41 -13.35 29.04
N SER A 116 -9.49 -13.79 28.41
CA SER A 116 -9.46 -14.47 27.11
C SER A 116 -9.03 -13.58 25.95
N GLY A 117 -9.07 -12.25 26.10
CA GLY A 117 -8.65 -11.30 25.09
C GLY A 117 -7.20 -10.82 25.23
N ARG A 118 -6.53 -11.05 26.37
CA ARG A 118 -5.19 -10.50 26.64
C ARG A 118 -4.12 -10.96 25.65
N LEU A 119 -4.12 -12.24 25.28
CA LEU A 119 -3.16 -12.77 24.30
C LEU A 119 -3.36 -12.10 22.93
N ARG A 120 -4.60 -11.93 22.48
CA ARG A 120 -4.91 -11.23 21.22
C ARG A 120 -4.52 -9.76 21.29
N ALA A 121 -4.72 -9.10 22.44
CA ALA A 121 -4.29 -7.72 22.64
C ALA A 121 -2.76 -7.58 22.53
N ALA A 122 -2.00 -8.52 23.11
CA ALA A 122 -0.54 -8.53 23.01
C ALA A 122 -0.06 -8.66 21.55
N PHE A 123 -0.63 -9.60 20.79
CA PHE A 123 -0.33 -9.72 19.35
C PHE A 123 -0.71 -8.47 18.56
N ALA A 124 -1.87 -7.87 18.84
CA ALA A 124 -2.28 -6.64 18.17
C ALA A 124 -1.34 -5.47 18.48
N LEU A 125 -0.86 -5.33 19.73
CA LEU A 125 0.14 -4.32 20.08
C LEU A 125 1.50 -4.59 19.41
N PHE A 126 1.89 -5.86 19.29
CA PHE A 126 3.11 -6.23 18.57
C PHE A 126 3.03 -5.84 17.08
N GLU A 127 1.91 -6.12 16.42
CA GLU A 127 1.68 -5.70 15.02
C GLU A 127 1.60 -4.17 14.89
N ALA A 128 1.00 -3.47 15.85
CA ALA A 128 1.06 -2.01 15.90
C ALA A 128 2.51 -1.50 15.99
N GLY A 129 3.35 -2.15 16.81
CA GLY A 129 4.77 -1.86 16.92
C GLY A 129 5.51 -2.04 15.60
N LYS A 130 5.27 -3.14 14.88
CA LYS A 130 5.83 -3.37 13.54
C LYS A 130 5.42 -2.27 12.55
N CYS A 131 4.16 -1.84 12.59
CA CYS A 131 3.68 -0.73 11.77
C CYS A 131 4.39 0.59 12.13
N TYR A 132 4.57 0.90 13.41
CA TYR A 132 5.32 2.09 13.82
C TYR A 132 6.78 2.05 13.40
N MET A 133 7.44 0.89 13.43
CA MET A 133 8.81 0.75 12.90
C MET A 133 8.89 1.10 11.41
N LYS A 134 7.92 0.65 10.60
CA LYS A 134 7.81 1.03 9.18
C LYS A 134 7.59 2.53 8.96
N VAL A 135 6.94 3.22 9.90
CA VAL A 135 6.77 4.69 9.86
C VAL A 135 8.08 5.42 10.17
N LEU A 136 8.87 4.90 11.11
CA LEU A 136 10.12 5.52 11.56
C LEU A 136 11.29 5.23 10.62
N GLU A 137 11.28 4.09 9.94
CA GLU A 137 12.30 3.69 8.97
C GLU A 137 11.71 3.45 7.57
N PRO A 138 11.25 4.51 6.88
CA PRO A 138 10.82 4.41 5.49
C PRO A 138 12.06 4.20 4.61
N GLY A 139 12.45 2.93 4.36
CA GLY A 139 13.47 2.57 3.36
C GLY A 139 14.68 1.76 3.81
N LYS A 140 14.73 1.19 5.02
CA LYS A 140 15.85 0.29 5.43
C LYS A 140 15.65 -1.20 5.10
N HIS A 141 14.57 -1.56 4.40
CA HIS A 141 14.24 -2.96 4.13
C HIS A 141 14.15 -3.31 2.64
N ASP A 142 14.53 -2.39 1.75
CA ASP A 142 14.51 -2.60 0.29
C ASP A 142 15.93 -2.71 -0.31
N THR A 143 16.92 -3.09 0.51
CA THR A 143 18.30 -3.44 0.07
C THR A 143 18.64 -4.88 0.42
#